data_AF-A0A935UXT4-F1
#
_entry.id   AF-A0A935UXT4-F1
#
_cell.length_a   1.000
_cell.length_b   1.000
_cell.length_c   1.000
_cell.angle_alpha   90.00
_cell.angle_beta   90.00
_cell.angle_gamma   90.00
#
_symmetry.space_group_name_H-M   'P 1'
#
loop_
_entity.id
_entity.type
_entity.pdbx_description
1 polymer ?
#
loop_
_entity_poly.entity_id
_entity_poly.type
_entity_poly.pdbx_seq_one_letter_code
_entity_poly.pdbx_strand_id
1 'polypeptide(L)'
;MLNRRMARRGEVALGFINRLHERVKGAFVADVAELAAFKAELLQPARRDARALGRHLLLRAAAPGPRYELDEEALRPYLPLDGVLNGLFALVNRLFGLRVTSRETCCPRAGGPRCQRHRDLAPRGSLL
;
A
#
# COMPACT_ATOMS: atom_id res chain seq x y z
N MET A 1 9.06 15.93 -24.22
CA MET A 1 9.26 14.74 -23.34
C MET A 1 8.06 13.77 -23.24
N LEU A 2 6.82 14.11 -23.68
CA LEU A 2 5.66 13.19 -23.58
C LEU A 2 5.48 12.19 -24.75
N ASN A 3 6.17 12.39 -25.87
CA ASN A 3 5.90 11.65 -27.11
C ASN A 3 6.09 10.11 -27.00
N ARG A 4 6.99 9.64 -26.12
CA ARG A 4 7.21 8.20 -25.86
C ARG A 4 6.40 7.62 -24.70
N ARG A 5 5.59 8.42 -24.01
CA ARG A 5 4.77 7.97 -22.87
C ARG A 5 3.36 7.62 -23.34
N MET A 6 2.66 6.75 -22.61
CA MET A 6 1.28 6.34 -22.94
C MET A 6 0.33 7.53 -23.12
N ALA A 7 0.51 8.63 -22.36
CA ALA A 7 -0.31 9.83 -22.49
C ALA A 7 -0.09 10.60 -23.80
N ARG A 8 1.09 10.46 -24.45
CA ARG A 8 1.53 11.08 -25.71
C ARG A 8 1.59 12.62 -25.74
N ARG A 9 0.58 13.31 -25.20
CA ARG A 9 0.39 14.77 -25.20
C ARG A 9 0.00 15.29 -23.81
N GLY A 10 0.36 16.54 -23.50
CA GLY A 10 0.07 17.16 -22.21
C GLY A 10 -1.44 17.31 -21.94
N GLU A 11 -2.20 17.72 -22.96
CA GLU A 11 -3.67 17.87 -22.88
C GLU A 11 -4.38 16.58 -22.48
N VAL A 12 -3.90 15.43 -22.95
CA VAL A 12 -4.48 14.12 -22.63
C VAL A 12 -4.25 13.78 -21.15
N ALA A 13 -3.04 14.04 -20.63
CA ALA A 13 -2.72 13.84 -19.22
C ALA A 13 -3.53 14.79 -18.33
N LEU A 14 -3.62 16.06 -18.70
CA LEU A 14 -4.38 17.07 -17.95
C LEU A 14 -5.87 16.75 -17.95
N GLY A 15 -6.44 16.37 -19.09
CA GLY A 15 -7.82 15.94 -19.19
C GLY A 15 -8.13 14.70 -18.34
N PHE A 16 -7.19 13.76 -18.23
CA PHE A 16 -7.32 12.62 -17.32
C PHE A 16 -7.34 13.04 -15.85
N ILE A 17 -6.40 13.89 -15.43
CA ILE A 17 -6.32 14.39 -14.05
C ILE A 17 -7.59 15.16 -13.68
N ASN A 18 -8.09 16.03 -14.57
CA ASN A 18 -9.31 16.80 -14.31
C ASN A 18 -10.53 15.89 -14.17
N ARG A 19 -10.68 14.87 -15.02
CA ARG A 19 -11.77 13.89 -14.87
C ARG A 19 -11.68 13.07 -13.59
N LEU A 20 -10.46 12.71 -13.16
CA LEU A 20 -10.23 12.04 -11.88
C LEU A 20 -10.59 12.96 -10.72
N HIS A 21 -10.19 14.23 -10.78
CA HIS A 21 -10.49 15.24 -9.77
C HIS A 21 -12.00 15.39 -9.58
N GLU A 22 -12.76 15.62 -10.65
CA GLU A 22 -14.22 15.79 -10.56
C GLU A 22 -14.92 14.59 -9.92
N ARG A 23 -14.43 13.36 -10.16
CA ARG A 23 -15.01 12.14 -9.56
C ARG A 23 -14.69 11.99 -8.08
N VAL A 24 -13.52 12.42 -7.63
CA VAL A 24 -13.05 12.20 -6.25
C VAL A 24 -13.35 13.40 -5.34
N LYS A 25 -13.53 14.60 -5.90
CA LYS A 25 -13.69 15.85 -5.16
C LYS A 25 -14.85 15.81 -4.16
N GLY A 26 -16.01 15.30 -4.57
CA GLY A 26 -17.19 15.24 -3.69
C GLY A 26 -16.95 14.39 -2.44
N ALA A 27 -16.41 13.18 -2.61
CA ALA A 27 -16.04 12.30 -1.51
C ALA A 27 -14.97 12.95 -0.61
N PHE A 28 -13.93 13.54 -1.22
CA PHE A 28 -12.87 14.21 -0.46
C PHE A 28 -13.40 15.36 0.42
N VAL A 29 -14.33 16.18 -0.10
CA VAL A 29 -14.92 17.28 0.68
C VAL A 29 -15.76 16.75 1.85
N ALA A 30 -16.53 15.68 1.62
CA ALA A 30 -17.29 15.02 2.68
C ALA A 30 -16.36 14.44 3.76
N ASP A 31 -15.31 13.73 3.37
CA ASP A 31 -14.33 13.14 4.30
C ASP A 31 -13.64 14.22 5.15
N VAL A 32 -13.27 15.34 4.53
CA VAL A 32 -12.62 16.46 5.23
C VAL A 32 -13.59 17.12 6.23
N ALA A 33 -14.86 17.28 5.87
CA ALA A 33 -15.87 17.83 6.77
C ALA A 33 -16.12 16.91 7.97
N GLU A 34 -16.23 15.61 7.74
CA GLU A 34 -16.37 14.59 8.79
C GLU A 34 -15.16 14.60 9.74
N LEU A 35 -13.94 14.61 9.20
CA LEU A 35 -12.73 14.66 10.01
C LEU A 35 -12.58 15.98 10.79
N ALA A 36 -13.06 17.10 10.23
CA ALA A 36 -13.05 18.38 10.93
C ALA A 36 -14.02 18.38 12.12
N ALA A 37 -15.22 17.81 11.94
CA ALA A 37 -16.19 17.63 13.02
C ALA A 37 -15.64 16.70 14.11
N PHE A 38 -15.10 15.54 13.72
CA PHE A 38 -14.49 14.60 14.66
C PHE A 38 -13.31 15.23 15.41
N LYS A 39 -12.45 15.99 14.72
CA LYS A 39 -11.35 16.71 15.35
C LYS A 39 -11.89 17.72 16.38
N ALA A 40 -12.96 18.46 16.05
CA ALA A 40 -13.56 19.43 16.97
C ALA A 40 -14.15 18.76 18.23
N GLU A 41 -14.80 17.60 18.07
CA GLU A 41 -15.30 16.78 19.19
C GLU A 41 -14.16 16.28 20.09
N LEU A 42 -13.05 15.83 19.48
CA LEU A 42 -11.87 15.32 20.20
C LEU A 42 -11.06 16.42 20.92
N LEU A 43 -11.08 17.65 20.41
CA LEU A 43 -10.27 18.79 20.88
C LEU A 43 -10.97 19.73 21.90
N GLN A 44 -12.03 19.28 22.60
CA GLN A 44 -12.60 20.05 23.72
C GLN A 44 -11.49 20.67 24.62
N PRO A 45 -11.70 21.89 25.18
CA PRO A 45 -10.65 22.92 25.38
C PRO A 45 -9.44 22.58 26.27
N ALA A 46 -9.39 21.39 26.87
CA ALA A 46 -8.28 20.92 27.69
C ALA A 46 -7.12 20.27 26.90
N ARG A 47 -7.30 19.87 25.63
CA ARG A 47 -6.24 19.23 24.81
C ARG A 47 -5.67 20.18 23.74
N ARG A 48 -4.93 21.19 24.18
CA ARG A 48 -4.28 22.20 23.32
C ARG A 48 -3.17 21.64 22.40
N ASP A 49 -2.68 20.42 22.62
CA ASP A 49 -1.57 19.84 21.85
C ASP A 49 -1.99 19.15 20.55
N ALA A 50 -3.30 18.95 20.33
CA ALA A 50 -3.79 18.18 19.18
C ALA A 50 -3.92 19.00 17.88
N ARG A 51 -3.43 20.25 17.86
CA ARG A 51 -3.43 21.12 16.67
C ARG A 51 -2.61 20.52 15.52
N ALA A 52 -1.62 19.67 15.84
CA ALA A 52 -0.69 19.03 14.91
C ALA A 52 -1.04 17.58 14.50
N LEU A 53 -2.20 17.03 14.90
CA LEU A 53 -2.57 15.69 14.46
C LEU A 53 -2.78 15.67 12.94
N GLY A 54 -1.91 14.96 12.23
CA GLY A 54 -2.02 14.74 10.79
C GLY A 54 -3.26 13.91 10.45
N ARG A 55 -3.76 14.07 9.21
CA ARG A 55 -4.99 13.41 8.71
C ARG A 55 -5.04 11.91 9.00
N HIS A 56 -3.91 11.22 8.89
CA HIS A 56 -3.80 9.79 9.16
C HIS A 56 -4.18 9.40 10.59
N LEU A 57 -3.69 10.15 11.59
CA LEU A 57 -3.99 9.87 13.00
C LEU A 57 -5.44 10.20 13.34
N LEU A 58 -5.99 11.26 12.73
CA LEU A 58 -7.41 11.58 12.85
C LEU A 58 -8.29 10.48 12.25
N LEU A 59 -7.96 9.94 11.08
CA LEU A 59 -8.69 8.82 10.47
C LEU A 59 -8.66 7.56 11.34
N ARG A 60 -7.50 7.24 11.93
CA ARG A 60 -7.38 6.10 12.87
C ARG A 60 -8.25 6.29 14.11
N ALA A 61 -8.32 7.52 14.63
CA ALA A 61 -9.14 7.83 15.80
C ALA A 61 -10.63 7.99 15.46
N ALA A 62 -10.97 8.46 14.26
CA ALA A 62 -12.32 8.68 13.73
C ALA A 62 -12.98 7.42 13.21
N ALA A 63 -12.35 6.25 13.38
CA ALA A 63 -12.91 4.97 13.00
C ALA A 63 -13.84 4.29 14.03
N PRO A 64 -14.54 4.93 15.01
CA PRO A 64 -15.53 4.22 15.82
C PRO A 64 -16.87 4.20 15.07
N GLY A 65 -16.93 3.37 14.04
CA GLY A 65 -18.17 3.04 13.36
C GLY A 65 -18.22 1.54 13.02
N PRO A 66 -19.40 0.92 12.96
CA PRO A 66 -19.57 -0.52 12.68
C PRO A 66 -19.12 -0.94 11.27
N ARG A 67 -18.55 -0.03 10.48
CA ARG A 67 -18.15 -0.26 9.09
C ARG A 67 -16.70 -0.71 8.94
N TYR A 68 -15.80 -0.33 9.86
CA TYR A 68 -14.35 -0.63 9.76
C TYR A 68 -13.66 -0.76 11.13
N GLU A 69 -14.20 -1.59 12.02
CA GLU A 69 -13.55 -1.95 13.29
C GLU A 69 -12.44 -2.99 13.00
N LEU A 70 -11.34 -2.52 12.43
CA LEU A 70 -10.17 -3.33 12.13
C LEU A 70 -9.00 -2.84 12.98
N ASP A 71 -8.65 -3.62 13.99
CA ASP A 71 -7.43 -3.39 14.77
C ASP A 71 -6.21 -3.97 14.03
N GLU A 72 -5.24 -3.11 13.74
CA GLU A 72 -4.00 -3.49 13.06
C GLU A 72 -3.16 -4.46 13.89
N GLU A 73 -3.18 -4.32 15.22
CA GLU A 73 -2.47 -5.23 16.12
C GLU A 73 -3.13 -6.61 16.16
N ALA A 74 -4.47 -6.66 16.20
CA ALA A 74 -5.22 -7.92 16.07
C ALA A 74 -5.03 -8.60 14.71
N LEU A 75 -4.75 -7.85 13.64
CA LEU A 75 -4.50 -8.40 12.30
C LEU A 75 -3.10 -9.01 12.15
N ARG A 76 -2.13 -8.53 12.92
CA ARG A 76 -0.71 -8.89 12.81
C ARG A 76 -0.44 -10.41 12.84
N PRO A 77 -1.07 -11.22 13.71
CA PRO A 77 -0.87 -12.67 13.73
C PRO A 77 -1.32 -13.38 12.44
N TYR A 78 -2.27 -12.80 11.71
CA TYR A 78 -2.82 -13.38 10.48
C TYR A 78 -2.00 -13.04 9.23
N LEU A 79 -1.04 -12.12 9.32
CA LEU A 79 -0.16 -11.70 8.22
C LEU A 79 1.32 -12.05 8.49
N PRO A 80 1.68 -13.32 8.80
CA PRO A 80 3.07 -13.70 8.92
C PRO A 80 3.77 -13.63 7.55
N LEU A 81 5.00 -13.13 7.52
CA LEU A 81 5.76 -12.90 6.28
C LEU A 81 5.79 -14.13 5.36
N ASP A 82 6.12 -15.30 5.91
CA ASP A 82 6.18 -16.55 5.13
C ASP A 82 4.82 -16.95 4.56
N GLY A 83 3.74 -16.75 5.31
CA GLY A 83 2.37 -17.02 4.86
C GLY A 83 1.97 -16.12 3.70
N VAL A 84 2.27 -14.82 3.79
CA VAL A 84 2.00 -13.84 2.74
C VAL A 84 2.81 -14.15 1.47
N LEU A 85 4.10 -14.46 1.62
CA LEU A 85 4.96 -14.81 0.48
C LEU A 85 4.51 -16.09 -0.21
N ASN A 86 4.13 -17.11 0.55
CA ASN A 86 3.63 -18.36 -0.03
C ASN A 86 2.30 -18.14 -0.78
N GLY A 87 1.39 -17.34 -0.23
CA GLY A 87 0.15 -16.94 -0.90
C GLY A 87 0.40 -16.18 -2.20
N LEU A 88 1.32 -15.21 -2.18
CA LEU A 88 1.75 -14.45 -3.35
C LEU A 88 2.29 -15.36 -4.46
N PHE A 89 3.20 -16.29 -4.13
CA PHE A 89 3.78 -17.20 -5.11
C PHE A 89 2.76 -18.22 -5.64
N ALA A 90 1.83 -18.66 -4.81
CA ALA A 90 0.73 -19.51 -5.25
C ALA A 90 -0.16 -18.79 -6.27
N LEU A 91 -0.47 -17.51 -6.04
CA LEU A 91 -1.24 -16.69 -6.97
C LEU A 91 -0.50 -16.52 -8.31
N VAL A 92 0.79 -16.20 -8.26
CA VAL A 92 1.64 -16.06 -9.45
C VAL A 92 1.71 -17.37 -10.25
N ASN A 93 1.81 -18.52 -9.58
CA ASN A 93 1.78 -19.81 -10.25
C ASN A 93 0.41 -20.10 -10.90
N ARG A 94 -0.70 -19.76 -10.23
CA ARG A 94 -2.04 -19.97 -10.77
C ARG A 94 -2.31 -19.09 -11.99
N LEU A 95 -1.91 -17.82 -11.96
CA LEU A 95 -2.20 -16.86 -13.02
C LEU A 95 -1.23 -16.97 -14.21
N PHE A 96 0.06 -17.17 -13.94
CA PHE A 96 1.12 -17.09 -14.95
C PHE A 96 1.87 -18.40 -15.18
N GLY A 97 1.60 -19.44 -14.40
CA GLY A 97 2.32 -20.70 -14.49
C GLY A 97 3.81 -20.60 -14.14
N LEU A 98 4.20 -19.60 -13.35
CA LEU A 98 5.58 -19.44 -12.88
C LEU A 98 5.77 -20.11 -11.52
N ARG A 99 6.90 -20.79 -11.31
CA ARG A 99 7.31 -21.36 -10.04
C ARG A 99 8.44 -20.51 -9.47
N VAL A 100 8.26 -20.02 -8.25
CA VAL A 100 9.28 -19.24 -7.55
C VAL A 100 10.06 -20.17 -6.63
N THR A 101 11.38 -20.23 -6.78
CA THR A 101 12.26 -21.07 -5.95
C THR A 101 13.31 -20.20 -5.26
N SER A 102 13.66 -20.57 -4.03
CA SER A 102 14.75 -19.89 -3.31
C SER A 102 16.07 -20.35 -3.89
N ARG A 103 16.90 -19.40 -4.31
CA ARG A 103 18.29 -19.68 -4.65
C ARG A 103 19.18 -19.12 -3.57
N GLU A 104 20.21 -19.87 -3.21
CA GLU A 104 21.28 -19.34 -2.41
C GLU A 104 22.17 -18.51 -3.32
N THR A 105 22.00 -17.19 -3.26
CA THR A 105 22.94 -16.27 -3.89
C THR A 105 24.13 -16.09 -2.96
N CYS A 106 25.26 -16.72 -3.30
CA CYS A 106 26.54 -16.25 -2.77
C CYS A 106 26.85 -14.92 -3.47
N CYS A 107 27.03 -13.87 -2.69
CA CYS A 107 27.60 -12.64 -3.21
C CYS A 107 29.11 -12.79 -3.00
N PRO A 108 29.93 -13.03 -4.03
CA PRO A 108 31.38 -13.11 -3.86
C PRO A 108 31.92 -11.69 -3.69
N ARG A 109 31.60 -11.07 -2.56
CA ARG A 109 32.35 -9.93 -2.06
C ARG A 109 33.29 -10.47 -1.00
N ALA A 110 34.58 -10.36 -1.26
CA ALA A 110 35.61 -10.69 -0.30
C ALA A 110 35.33 -9.94 1.02
N GLY A 111 34.93 -10.68 2.06
CA GLY A 111 35.03 -10.23 3.46
C GLY A 111 33.79 -9.67 4.19
N GLY A 112 32.56 -10.17 4.00
CA GLY A 112 31.43 -9.74 4.87
C GLY A 112 30.36 -10.82 5.12
N PRO A 113 29.82 -10.97 6.36
CA PRO A 113 28.83 -11.99 6.66
C PRO A 113 27.38 -11.49 6.44
N ARG A 114 26.66 -12.23 5.60
CA ARG A 114 25.21 -12.57 5.61
C ARG A 114 24.65 -12.50 4.19
N CYS A 115 24.73 -13.63 3.48
CA CYS A 115 23.92 -13.90 2.31
C CYS A 115 22.43 -13.91 2.72
N GLN A 116 21.66 -12.93 2.28
CA GLN A 116 20.20 -13.01 2.35
C GLN A 116 19.70 -13.81 1.14
N ARG A 117 18.83 -14.80 1.38
CA ARG A 117 18.25 -15.65 0.34
C ARG A 117 17.27 -14.82 -0.50
N HIS A 118 17.50 -14.71 -1.80
CA HIS A 118 16.55 -14.12 -2.74
C HIS A 118 15.85 -15.25 -3.54
N ARG A 119 14.57 -15.08 -3.85
CA ARG A 119 13.72 -16.08 -4.52
C ARG A 119 13.48 -15.65 -5.97
N ASP A 120 13.90 -16.48 -6.93
CA ASP A 120 13.83 -16.20 -8.38
C ASP A 120 12.60 -16.86 -9.02
N LEU A 121 12.10 -16.28 -10.11
CA LEU A 121 10.95 -16.77 -10.90
C LEU A 121 11.45 -17.67 -12.05
N ALA A 122 11.01 -18.94 -12.08
CA ALA A 122 11.26 -19.87 -13.19
C ALA A 122 9.93 -20.31 -13.84
N PRO A 123 9.83 -20.36 -15.18
CA PRO A 123 8.64 -20.90 -15.85
C PRO A 123 8.49 -22.41 -15.60
N ARG A 124 7.25 -22.91 -15.71
CA ARG A 124 6.82 -24.31 -15.46
C ARG A 124 7.63 -25.44 -16.16
N GLY A 125 8.58 -25.12 -17.02
CA GLY A 125 9.36 -26.09 -17.80
C GLY A 125 10.87 -25.87 -17.85
N SER A 126 11.46 -24.90 -17.13
CA SER A 126 12.93 -24.77 -17.09
C SER A 126 13.53 -25.64 -15.99
N LEU A 127 13.48 -26.96 -16.21
CA LEU A 127 14.38 -27.95 -15.63
C LEU A 127 15.17 -28.55 -16.79
N LEU A 128 16.00 -27.71 -17.41
CA LEU A 128 17.23 -28.05 -18.13
C LEU A 128 18.26 -26.99 -17.74
#